data_AF-K4PSC4-F1
#
_entry.id   AF-K4PSC4-F1
#
_cell.length_a   1.000
_cell.length_b   1.000
_cell.length_c   1.000
_cell.angle_alpha   90.00
_cell.angle_beta   90.00
_cell.angle_gamma   90.00
#
_symmetry.space_group_name_H-M   'P 1'
#
loop_
_entity.id
_entity.type
_entity.pdbx_description
1 polymer ?
#
loop_
_entity_poly.entity_id
_entity_poly.type
_entity_poly.pdbx_seq_one_letter_code
_entity_poly.pdbx_strand_id
1 'polypeptide(L)' 'MKPSKRTQFAQLLHQQRPMERIIRITEMCQLLGIDRTTLYRRVKRKVFIQPIKSQNRTIGWSESSYINWLNGTK' A
#
# COMPACT_ATOMS: atom_id res chain seq x y z
N MET A 1 -7.98 -8.28 -40.26
CA MET A 1 -6.60 -8.68 -39.90
C MET A 1 -6.59 -9.09 -38.45
N LYS A 2 -6.19 -10.33 -38.12
CA LYS A 2 -6.18 -10.83 -36.73
C LYS A 2 -4.85 -10.44 -36.06
N PRO A 3 -4.83 -9.81 -34.89
CA PRO A 3 -3.59 -9.42 -34.23
C PRO A 3 -2.79 -10.65 -33.80
N SER A 4 -1.46 -10.57 -33.99
CA SER A 4 -0.48 -11.62 -33.68
C SER A 4 -0.44 -11.95 -32.18
N LYS A 5 -0.12 -13.21 -31.83
CA LYS A 5 -0.04 -13.74 -30.45
C LYS A 5 0.82 -12.88 -29.49
N ARG A 6 1.76 -12.07 -30.01
CA ARG A 6 2.57 -11.13 -29.21
C ARG A 6 1.79 -9.91 -28.71
N THR A 7 0.79 -9.43 -29.44
CA THR A 7 -0.03 -8.27 -29.07
C THR A 7 -1.01 -8.59 -27.94
N GLN A 8 -1.42 -9.86 -27.84
CA GLN A 8 -2.44 -10.31 -26.89
C GLN A 8 -1.96 -10.24 -25.42
N PHE A 9 -0.68 -10.52 -25.16
CA PHE A 9 -0.11 -10.45 -23.80
C PHE A 9 -0.03 -9.01 -23.25
N ALA A 10 0.30 -8.03 -24.10
CA ALA A 10 0.34 -6.64 -23.67
C ALA A 10 -1.06 -6.17 -23.26
N GLN A 11 -2.11 -6.49 -24.02
CA GLN A 11 -3.48 -6.07 -23.73
C GLN A 11 -4.04 -6.69 -22.43
N LEU A 12 -3.67 -7.94 -22.12
CA LEU A 12 -4.05 -8.63 -20.87
C LEU A 12 -3.44 -8.00 -19.61
N LEU A 13 -2.23 -7.43 -19.69
CA LEU A 13 -1.54 -6.85 -18.52
C LEU A 13 -2.05 -5.45 -18.14
N HIS A 14 -2.69 -4.73 -19.06
CA HIS A 14 -3.23 -3.39 -18.80
C HIS A 14 -4.61 -3.43 -18.14
N GLN A 15 -5.32 -4.56 -18.21
CA GLN A 15 -6.73 -4.61 -17.86
C GLN A 15 -6.99 -4.64 -16.34
N GLN A 16 -6.03 -5.02 -15.49
CA GLN A 16 -6.29 -5.16 -14.05
C GLN A 16 -5.08 -4.83 -13.17
N ARG A 17 -4.59 -3.58 -13.20
CA ARG A 17 -3.96 -3.02 -12.00
C ARG A 17 -5.04 -2.23 -11.26
N PRO A 18 -5.76 -2.83 -10.29
CA PRO A 18 -6.59 -2.03 -9.41
C PRO A 18 -5.69 -0.92 -8.82
N MET A 19 -6.11 0.33 -8.97
CA MET A 19 -5.40 1.46 -8.37
C MET A 19 -5.29 1.19 -6.88
N GLU A 20 -4.08 0.87 -6.42
CA GLU A 20 -3.87 0.50 -5.03
C GLU A 20 -4.14 1.72 -4.15
N ARG A 21 -5.15 1.58 -3.29
CA ARG A 21 -5.56 2.66 -2.39
C ARG A 21 -4.46 2.94 -1.37
N ILE A 22 -4.13 4.22 -1.20
CA ILE A 22 -3.14 4.68 -0.23
C ILE A 22 -3.86 5.28 0.99
N ILE A 23 -3.64 4.68 2.15
CA ILE A 23 -4.06 5.18 3.45
C ILE A 23 -3.07 6.26 3.88
N ARG A 24 -3.53 7.51 3.95
CA ARG A 24 -2.69 8.63 4.40
C ARG A 24 -2.48 8.57 5.91
N ILE A 25 -1.48 9.29 6.40
CA ILE A 25 -1.10 9.23 7.82
C ILE A 25 -2.23 9.59 8.78
N THR A 26 -3.04 10.61 8.48
CA THR A 26 -4.18 10.99 9.32
C THR A 26 -5.19 9.87 9.44
N GLU A 27 -5.50 9.22 8.32
CA GLU A 27 -6.43 8.09 8.28
C GLU A 27 -5.84 6.87 9.01
N MET A 28 -4.56 6.57 8.81
CA MET A 28 -3.88 5.48 9.53
C MET A 28 -3.92 5.69 11.05
N CYS A 29 -3.71 6.93 11.50
CA CYS A 29 -3.84 7.28 12.93
C CYS A 29 -5.27 7.04 13.44
N GLN A 30 -6.29 7.40 12.65
CA GLN A 30 -7.70 7.16 13.01
C GLN A 30 -8.02 5.66 13.08
N LEU A 31 -7.59 4.89 12.07
CA LEU A 31 -7.78 3.44 12.03
C LEU A 31 -7.15 2.72 13.21
N LEU A 32 -5.98 3.18 13.66
CA LEU A 32 -5.24 2.58 14.76
C LEU A 32 -5.60 3.18 16.14
N GLY A 33 -6.33 4.29 16.19
CA GLY A 33 -6.62 5.01 17.44
C GLY A 33 -5.37 5.56 18.15
N ILE A 34 -4.32 5.91 17.41
CA ILE A 34 -3.05 6.41 17.98
C ILE A 34 -2.62 7.72 17.36
N ASP A 35 -1.80 8.47 18.10
CA ASP A 35 -1.18 9.68 17.58
C ASP A 35 -0.09 9.39 16.54
N ARG A 36 0.24 10.42 15.75
CA ARG A 36 1.23 10.37 14.67
C ARG A 36 2.64 10.01 15.15
N THR A 37 3.03 10.48 16.33
CA THR A 37 4.35 10.21 16.92
C THR A 37 4.48 8.75 17.31
N THR A 38 3.42 8.17 17.88
CA THR A 38 3.32 6.76 18.21
C THR A 38 3.37 5.88 16.96
N LEU A 39 2.67 6.26 15.90
CA LEU A 39 2.75 5.58 14.61
C LEU A 39 4.20 5.59 14.07
N TYR A 40 4.85 6.75 13.99
CA TYR A 40 6.24 6.82 13.52
C TYR A 40 7.23 6.05 14.41
N ARG A 41 7.02 6.05 15.74
CA ARG A 41 7.83 5.25 16.66
C ARG A 41 7.72 3.76 16.37
N ARG A 42 6.51 3.26 16.11
CA ARG A 42 6.27 1.85 15.72
C ARG A 42 6.92 1.51 14.38
N VAL A 43 6.78 2.39 13.38
CA VAL A 43 7.43 2.25 12.07
C VAL A 43 8.96 2.21 12.21
N LYS A 44 9.56 3.13 12.98
CA LYS A 44 11.02 3.17 13.22
C LYS A 44 11.52 1.91 13.93
N ARG A 45 10.72 1.37 14.86
CA ARG A 45 11.00 0.12 15.58
C ARG A 45 10.75 -1.15 14.74
N LYS A 46 10.29 -1.01 13.49
CA LYS A 46 9.94 -2.13 12.60
C LYS A 46 8.89 -3.10 13.17
N VAL A 47 8.06 -2.62 14.10
CA VAL A 47 6.92 -3.39 14.69
C VAL A 47 5.59 -3.10 13.99
N PHE A 48 5.63 -2.34 12.90
CA PHE A 48 4.48 -1.98 12.08
C PHE A 48 4.89 -1.92 10.61
N ILE A 49 3.91 -2.02 9.72
CA ILE A 49 4.13 -1.94 8.27
C ILE A 49 4.84 -0.64 7.88
N GLN A 50 5.75 -0.73 6.92
CA GLN A 50 6.52 0.41 6.45
C GLN A 50 5.70 1.25 5.47
N PRO A 51 5.78 2.58 5.55
CA PRO A 51 5.10 3.45 4.60
C PRO A 51 5.78 3.44 3.23
N ILE A 52 4.98 3.73 2.21
CA ILE A 52 5.45 4.07 0.88
C ILE A 52 6.03 5.49 0.94
N LYS A 53 7.26 5.63 0.44
CA LYS A 53 7.98 6.91 0.39
C LYS A 53 8.24 7.29 -1.06
N SER A 54 8.12 8.59 -1.35
CA SER A 54 8.59 9.19 -2.60
C SER A 54 9.39 10.43 -2.26
N GLN A 55 10.59 10.57 -2.85
CA GLN A 55 11.48 11.72 -2.63
C GLN A 55 11.64 12.08 -1.14
N ASN A 56 11.97 11.09 -0.30
CA ASN A 56 12.06 11.21 1.16
C ASN A 56 10.79 11.61 1.92
N ARG A 57 9.65 11.82 1.25
CA ARG A 57 8.37 12.11 1.89
C ARG A 57 7.53 10.85 2.01
N THR A 58 6.89 10.68 3.16
CA THR A 58 5.93 9.59 3.37
C THR A 58 4.64 9.93 2.64
N ILE A 59 4.24 9.07 1.70
CA ILE A 59 2.95 9.21 0.98
C ILE A 59 1.82 8.59 1.83
N GLY A 60 2.08 7.44 2.44
CA GLY A 60 1.10 6.70 3.23
C GLY A 60 1.43 5.21 3.25
N TRP A 61 0.41 4.39 3.45
CA TRP A 61 0.51 2.93 3.44
C TRP A 61 -0.42 2.38 2.37
N SER A 62 0.01 1.32 1.70
CA SER A 62 -0.91 0.56 0.86
C SER A 62 -1.99 -0.07 1.73
N GLU A 63 -3.24 0.01 1.28
CA GLU A 63 -4.37 -0.63 1.95
C GLU A 63 -4.20 -2.16 2.00
N SER A 64 -3.64 -2.77 0.96
CA SER A 64 -3.37 -4.20 0.94
C SER A 64 -2.36 -4.60 2.02
N SER A 65 -1.32 -3.78 2.23
CA SER A 65 -0.33 -3.98 3.30
C SER A 65 -0.96 -3.90 4.68
N TYR A 66 -1.91 -2.97 4.88
CA TYR A 66 -2.65 -2.84 6.13
C TYR A 66 -3.56 -4.04 6.40
N ILE A 67 -4.32 -4.49 5.38
CA ILE A 67 -5.18 -5.68 5.49
C ILE A 67 -4.34 -6.93 5.78
N ASN A 68 -3.21 -7.10 5.09
CA ASN A 68 -2.29 -8.21 5.34
C ASN A 68 -1.73 -8.19 6.76
N TRP A 69 -1.41 -7.01 7.30
CA TRP A 69 -0.97 -6.86 8.68
C TRP A 69 -2.06 -7.23 9.69
N LEU A 70 -3.31 -6.83 9.46
CA LEU A 70 -4.45 -7.24 10.30
C LEU A 70 -4.60 -8.77 10.30
N ASN A 71 -4.54 -9.39 9.12
CA ASN A 71 -4.71 -10.83 8.95
C ASN A 71 -3.51 -11.66 9.47
N GLY A 72 -2.33 -11.04 9.60
CA GLY A 72 -1.10 -11.66 10.09
C GLY A 72 -1.00 -11.77 11.61
N THR A 73 -1.99 -11.24 12.34
CA THR A 73 -2.07 -11.38 13.80
C THR A 73 -2.78 -12.70 14.13
N LYS A 74 -2.05 -13.82 14.01
CA LYS A 74 -2.44 -15.12 14.59
C LYS A 74 -1.54 -15.44 15.77
#